data_AF-A0AAU2NAI8-F1
#
_entry.id   AF-A0AAU2NAI8-F1
#
_cell.length_a   1.000
_cell.length_b   1.000
_cell.length_c   1.000
_cell.angle_alpha   90.00
_cell.angle_beta   90.00
_cell.angle_gamma   90.00
#
_symmetry.space_group_name_H-M   'P 1'
#
loop_
_entity.id
_entity.type
_entity.pdbx_description
1 polymer ?
#
loop_
_entity_poly.entity_id
_entity_poly.type
_entity_poly.pdbx_seq_one_letter_code
_entity_poly.pdbx_strand_id
1 'polypeptide(L)'
;MANAFSSRVGELNQRGKTYQQMAADCDFKRSVTWWNQMCRLEIEIPPEPRLHPYLAKALEVPERRVAELVAEQWCGVRPADTVPEHLRTLLTVAREVDEKDVSVLVQMATAMYRKRVIEMERDALSASLLKAYIDGSDGPLTREQVDNLRWPEKCALKNDPTVEVEPDVQVMLDALPDPGGR
;
A
#
# COMPACT_ATOMS: atom_id res chain seq x y z
N MET A 1 13.30 -16.84 17.54
CA MET A 1 13.84 -16.74 16.16
C MET A 1 12.70 -17.05 15.21
N ALA A 2 12.54 -16.28 14.15
CA ALA A 2 11.54 -16.57 13.13
C ALA A 2 12.11 -17.67 12.21
N ASN A 3 11.41 -18.80 12.08
CA ASN A 3 11.87 -19.90 11.23
C ASN A 3 11.34 -19.75 9.80
N ALA A 4 11.36 -18.53 9.24
CA ALA A 4 10.59 -18.18 8.05
C ALA A 4 11.00 -18.99 6.81
N PHE A 5 12.31 -19.12 6.56
CA PHE A 5 12.85 -19.89 5.45
C PHE A 5 12.61 -21.39 5.64
N SER A 6 12.93 -21.92 6.83
CA SER A 6 12.74 -23.34 7.16
C SER A 6 11.26 -23.76 7.17
N SER A 7 10.35 -22.86 7.58
CA SER A 7 8.90 -23.10 7.53
C SER A 7 8.41 -23.23 6.10
N ARG A 8 8.94 -22.41 5.17
CA ARG A 8 8.61 -22.52 3.74
C ARG A 8 9.09 -23.85 3.15
N VAL A 9 10.30 -24.30 3.53
CA VAL A 9 10.81 -25.62 3.14
C VAL A 9 9.91 -26.74 3.68
N GLY A 10 9.51 -26.66 4.95
CA GLY A 10 8.60 -27.63 5.57
C GLY A 10 7.23 -27.68 4.91
N GLU A 11 6.63 -26.51 4.61
CA GLU A 11 5.35 -26.37 3.92
C GLU A 11 5.37 -27.05 2.53
N LEU A 12 6.42 -26.81 1.73
CA LEU A 12 6.55 -27.42 0.41
C LEU A 12 6.72 -28.95 0.50
N ASN A 13 7.46 -29.43 1.50
CA ASN A 13 7.59 -30.87 1.74
C ASN A 13 6.25 -31.51 2.12
N GLN A 14 5.45 -30.84 2.95
CA GLN A 14 4.08 -31.27 3.28
C GLN A 14 3.15 -31.28 2.05
N ARG A 15 3.39 -30.41 1.07
CA ARG A 15 2.67 -30.37 -0.21
C ARG A 15 3.17 -31.40 -1.24
N GLY A 16 4.10 -32.27 -0.86
CA GLY A 16 4.60 -33.34 -1.71
C GLY A 16 5.83 -33.01 -2.54
N LYS A 17 6.39 -31.80 -2.40
CA LYS A 17 7.67 -31.45 -3.04
C LYS A 17 8.82 -32.03 -2.24
N THR A 18 9.51 -33.02 -2.79
CA THR A 18 10.59 -33.72 -2.08
C THR A 18 11.86 -32.87 -2.02
N TYR A 19 12.73 -33.13 -1.05
CA TYR A 19 14.06 -32.52 -0.98
C TYR A 19 14.94 -32.83 -2.20
N GLN A 20 14.68 -33.95 -2.90
CA GLN A 20 15.33 -34.27 -4.17
C GLN A 20 14.89 -33.30 -5.28
N GLN A 21 13.59 -33.00 -5.35
CA GLN A 21 13.06 -32.02 -6.30
C GLN A 21 13.58 -30.61 -6.00
N MET A 22 13.63 -30.21 -4.73
CA MET A 22 14.22 -28.92 -4.33
C MET A 22 15.71 -28.83 -4.68
N ALA A 23 16.48 -29.91 -4.49
CA ALA A 23 17.88 -29.97 -4.88
C ALA A 23 18.08 -29.89 -6.40
N ALA A 24 17.21 -30.55 -7.18
CA ALA A 24 17.21 -30.46 -8.63
C ALA A 24 16.87 -29.04 -9.12
N ASP A 25 15.90 -28.39 -8.50
CA ASP A 25 15.52 -27.01 -8.82
C ASP A 25 16.59 -25.98 -8.46
N CYS A 26 17.37 -26.24 -7.41
CA CYS A 26 18.46 -25.39 -6.95
C CYS A 26 19.79 -25.62 -7.70
N ASP A 27 19.78 -26.47 -8.73
CA ASP A 27 20.87 -26.68 -9.69
C ASP A 27 22.21 -27.10 -9.04
N PHE A 28 22.19 -28.24 -8.34
CA PHE A 28 23.33 -28.96 -7.73
C PHE A 28 24.10 -28.27 -6.60
N LYS A 29 23.90 -26.96 -6.36
CA LYS A 29 24.65 -26.22 -5.32
C LYS A 29 24.23 -26.57 -3.89
N ARG A 30 23.06 -27.17 -3.68
CA ARG A 30 22.56 -27.62 -2.37
C ARG A 30 22.07 -29.06 -2.45
N SER A 31 22.71 -29.93 -1.68
CA SER A 31 22.38 -31.35 -1.63
C SER A 31 21.04 -31.58 -0.92
N VAL A 32 20.46 -32.77 -1.14
CA VAL A 32 19.30 -33.26 -0.38
C VAL A 32 19.53 -33.16 1.14
N THR A 33 20.76 -33.44 1.58
CA THR A 33 21.19 -33.31 2.98
C THR A 33 21.02 -31.89 3.49
N TRP A 34 21.40 -30.88 2.69
CA TRP A 34 21.26 -29.49 3.09
C TRP A 34 19.80 -29.08 3.30
N TRP A 35 18.88 -29.53 2.42
CA TRP A 35 17.45 -29.27 2.58
C TRP A 35 16.85 -29.94 3.83
N ASN A 36 17.31 -31.15 4.15
CA ASN A 36 16.94 -31.86 5.37
C ASN A 36 17.44 -31.12 6.62
N GLN A 37 18.71 -30.71 6.62
CA GLN A 37 19.31 -29.89 7.69
C GLN A 37 18.58 -28.55 7.85
N MET A 38 18.19 -27.90 6.74
CA MET A 38 17.39 -26.68 6.78
C MET A 38 16.05 -26.86 7.47
N CYS A 39 15.36 -27.97 7.18
CA CYS A 39 14.07 -28.27 7.81
C CYS A 39 14.21 -28.58 9.31
N ARG A 40 15.37 -29.11 9.73
CA ARG A 40 15.70 -29.39 11.14
C ARG A 40 16.30 -28.22 11.88
N LEU A 41 16.42 -27.05 11.25
CA LEU A 41 17.05 -25.84 11.80
C LEU A 41 18.54 -26.03 12.14
N GLU A 42 19.23 -26.94 11.44
CA GLU A 42 20.64 -27.26 11.66
C GLU A 42 21.60 -26.37 10.83
N ILE A 43 21.09 -25.41 10.07
CA ILE A 43 21.90 -24.49 9.26
C ILE A 43 22.02 -23.13 9.95
N GLU A 44 23.23 -22.83 10.43
CA GLU A 44 23.54 -21.58 11.12
C GLU A 44 23.90 -20.44 10.16
N ILE A 45 24.52 -20.75 9.03
CA ILE A 45 25.01 -19.76 8.07
C ILE A 45 23.95 -19.52 6.99
N PRO A 46 23.51 -18.26 6.76
CA PRO A 46 22.55 -17.96 5.71
C PRO A 46 23.10 -18.31 4.33
N PRO A 47 22.24 -18.70 3.38
CA PRO A 47 22.67 -18.87 2.00
C PRO A 47 23.16 -17.53 1.42
N GLU A 48 24.24 -17.56 0.66
CA GLU A 48 24.80 -16.37 0.02
C GLU A 48 23.81 -15.76 -1.00
N PRO A 49 23.78 -14.42 -1.19
CA PRO A 49 22.87 -13.76 -2.12
C PRO A 49 22.90 -14.29 -3.55
N ARG A 50 24.08 -14.69 -4.04
CA ARG A 50 24.25 -15.30 -5.37
C ARG A 50 23.47 -16.61 -5.58
N LEU A 51 22.98 -17.22 -4.50
CA LEU A 51 22.17 -18.44 -4.53
C LEU A 51 20.67 -18.14 -4.58
N HIS A 52 20.23 -16.90 -4.33
CA HIS A 52 18.82 -16.54 -4.28
C HIS A 52 18.04 -16.89 -5.54
N PRO A 53 18.54 -16.68 -6.79
CA PRO A 53 17.81 -17.07 -8.00
C PRO A 53 17.49 -18.58 -8.04
N TYR A 54 18.42 -19.41 -7.62
CA TYR A 54 18.27 -20.87 -7.60
C TYR A 54 17.32 -21.32 -6.49
N LEU A 55 17.43 -20.69 -5.32
CA LEU A 55 16.52 -20.92 -4.20
C LEU A 55 15.10 -20.46 -4.50
N ALA A 56 14.93 -19.40 -5.30
CA ALA A 56 13.62 -18.88 -5.72
C ALA A 56 12.84 -19.94 -6.48
N LYS A 57 13.52 -20.62 -7.42
CA LYS A 57 12.96 -21.74 -8.17
C LYS A 57 12.60 -22.91 -7.24
N ALA A 58 13.50 -23.31 -6.35
CA ALA A 58 13.26 -24.41 -5.42
C ALA A 58 12.11 -24.13 -4.43
N LEU A 59 12.00 -22.88 -3.93
CA LEU A 59 11.01 -22.45 -2.95
C LEU A 59 9.69 -21.95 -3.56
N GLU A 60 9.59 -21.91 -4.89
CA GLU A 60 8.41 -21.44 -5.62
C GLU A 60 7.96 -20.05 -5.18
N VAL A 61 8.92 -19.13 -5.05
CA VAL A 61 8.71 -17.73 -4.69
C VAL A 61 9.64 -16.84 -5.51
N PRO A 62 9.32 -15.53 -5.66
CA PRO A 62 10.25 -14.60 -6.32
C PRO A 62 11.60 -14.51 -5.60
N GLU A 63 12.68 -14.21 -6.32
CA GLU A 63 14.04 -14.05 -5.75
C GLU A 63 14.07 -13.05 -4.59
N ARG A 64 13.37 -11.93 -4.75
CA ARG A 64 13.21 -10.94 -3.67
C ARG A 64 12.67 -11.61 -2.40
N ARG A 65 11.65 -12.45 -2.51
CA ARG A 65 11.04 -13.12 -1.37
C ARG A 65 12.03 -14.05 -0.67
N VAL A 66 12.96 -14.67 -1.39
CA VAL A 66 14.05 -15.45 -0.79
C VAL A 66 14.91 -14.57 0.12
N ALA A 67 15.32 -13.39 -0.35
CA ALA A 67 16.11 -12.46 0.45
C ALA A 67 15.37 -12.03 1.73
N GLU A 68 14.05 -11.82 1.64
CA GLU A 68 13.21 -11.49 2.80
C GLU A 68 13.15 -12.65 3.80
N LEU A 69 12.96 -13.90 3.33
CA LEU A 69 12.95 -15.09 4.18
C LEU A 69 14.31 -15.29 4.88
N VAL A 70 15.41 -15.02 4.18
CA VAL A 70 16.76 -15.08 4.74
C VAL A 70 16.97 -13.99 5.80
N ALA A 71 16.59 -12.74 5.51
CA ALA A 71 16.68 -11.64 6.47
C ALA A 71 15.80 -11.89 7.72
N GLU A 72 14.60 -12.43 7.53
CA GLU A 72 13.68 -12.73 8.62
C GLU A 72 14.24 -13.84 9.52
N GLN A 73 14.80 -14.91 8.95
CA GLN A 73 15.30 -16.05 9.72
C GLN A 73 16.67 -15.80 10.38
N TRP A 74 17.63 -15.23 9.66
CA TRP A 74 19.00 -15.06 10.17
C TRP A 74 19.27 -13.69 10.80
N CYS A 75 18.57 -12.64 10.37
CA CYS A 75 18.79 -11.30 10.91
C CYS A 75 17.67 -10.86 11.85
N GLY A 76 16.55 -11.59 11.93
CA GLY A 76 15.39 -11.19 12.72
C GLY A 76 14.71 -9.91 12.19
N VAL A 77 15.06 -9.49 10.96
CA VAL A 77 14.53 -8.27 10.33
C VAL A 77 13.52 -8.68 9.27
N ARG A 78 12.28 -8.24 9.43
CA ARG A 78 11.26 -8.33 8.39
C ARG A 78 11.32 -7.03 7.58
N PRO A 79 11.49 -7.06 6.25
CA PRO A 79 11.49 -5.85 5.45
C PRO A 79 10.12 -5.18 5.53
N ALA A 80 10.03 -4.13 6.35
CA ALA A 80 8.86 -3.28 6.50
C ALA A 80 8.87 -2.12 5.47
N ASP A 81 9.82 -2.14 4.53
CA ASP A 81 10.20 -0.99 3.70
C ASP A 81 9.13 -0.55 2.70
N THR A 82 8.06 -1.34 2.51
CA THR A 82 6.92 -0.95 1.65
C THR A 82 5.71 -0.46 2.43
N VAL A 83 5.68 -0.59 3.76
CA VAL A 83 4.57 -0.11 4.57
C VAL A 83 4.91 1.30 5.05
N PRO A 84 4.19 2.35 4.57
CA PRO A 84 4.33 3.70 5.09
C PRO A 84 4.32 3.71 6.61
N GLU A 85 5.11 4.59 7.22
CA GLU A 85 5.30 4.61 8.68
C GLU A 85 3.97 4.69 9.45
N HIS A 86 3.04 5.51 8.96
CA HIS A 86 1.70 5.66 9.54
C HIS A 86 0.84 4.38 9.49
N LEU A 87 1.19 3.40 8.64
CA LEU A 87 0.50 2.11 8.53
C LEU A 87 1.18 0.98 9.32
N ARG A 88 2.38 1.22 9.87
CA ARG A 88 3.12 0.19 10.63
C ARG A 88 2.38 -0.25 11.89
N THR A 89 1.76 0.68 12.61
CA THR A 89 0.91 0.37 13.77
C THR A 89 -0.28 -0.50 13.37
N LEU A 90 -0.91 -0.19 12.23
CA LEU A 90 -2.06 -0.93 11.74
C LEU A 90 -1.69 -2.36 11.32
N LEU A 91 -0.51 -2.52 10.71
CA LEU A 91 0.06 -3.83 10.39
C LEU A 91 0.33 -4.66 11.65
N THR A 92 0.85 -4.04 12.70
CA THR A 92 1.10 -4.72 13.99
C THR A 92 -0.20 -5.23 14.59
N VAL A 93 -1.24 -4.39 14.64
CA VAL A 93 -2.56 -4.79 15.17
C VAL A 93 -3.18 -5.89 14.31
N ALA A 94 -3.09 -5.79 12.98
CA ALA A 94 -3.69 -6.77 12.07
C ALA A 94 -3.09 -8.19 12.20
N ARG A 95 -1.89 -8.35 12.77
CA ARG A 95 -1.27 -9.68 13.00
C ARG A 95 -1.91 -10.45 14.15
N GLU A 96 -2.45 -9.74 15.13
CA GLU A 96 -3.06 -10.34 16.33
C GLU A 96 -4.54 -10.66 16.11
N VAL A 97 -5.07 -10.35 14.93
CA VAL A 97 -6.48 -10.54 14.60
C VAL A 97 -6.70 -11.99 14.17
N ASP A 98 -7.72 -12.61 14.77
CA ASP A 98 -8.14 -13.97 14.42
C ASP A 98 -8.52 -14.05 12.93
N GLU A 99 -8.17 -15.16 12.28
CA GLU A 99 -8.38 -15.38 10.85
C GLU A 99 -9.86 -15.19 10.45
N LYS A 100 -10.79 -15.54 11.32
CA LYS A 100 -12.24 -15.34 11.08
C LYS A 100 -12.64 -13.87 10.93
N ASP A 101 -11.91 -12.98 11.60
CA ASP A 101 -12.20 -11.54 11.68
C ASP A 101 -11.44 -10.72 10.62
N VAL A 102 -10.47 -11.33 9.93
CA VAL A 102 -9.70 -10.70 8.84
C VAL A 102 -10.61 -10.16 7.73
N SER A 103 -11.69 -10.88 7.43
CA SER A 103 -12.65 -10.48 6.39
C SER A 103 -13.28 -9.11 6.68
N VAL A 104 -13.53 -8.78 7.95
CA VAL A 104 -14.12 -7.51 8.38
C VAL A 104 -13.13 -6.36 8.19
N LEU A 105 -11.85 -6.57 8.55
CA LEU A 105 -10.80 -5.57 8.32
C LEU A 105 -10.63 -5.24 6.85
N VAL A 106 -10.65 -6.27 5.98
CA VAL A 106 -10.58 -6.08 4.53
C VAL A 106 -11.79 -5.30 4.02
N GLN A 107 -12.99 -5.59 4.51
CA GLN A 107 -14.19 -4.85 4.12
C GLN A 107 -14.14 -3.38 4.56
N MET A 108 -13.66 -3.09 5.77
CA MET A 108 -13.49 -1.72 6.27
C MET A 108 -12.48 -0.94 5.42
N ALA A 109 -11.29 -1.51 5.17
CA ALA A 109 -10.28 -0.88 4.33
C ALA A 109 -10.82 -0.62 2.90
N THR A 110 -11.55 -1.59 2.34
CA THR A 110 -12.20 -1.45 1.03
C THR A 110 -13.24 -0.34 1.02
N ALA A 111 -14.06 -0.23 2.07
CA ALA A 111 -15.08 0.80 2.19
C ALA A 111 -14.45 2.20 2.29
N MET A 112 -13.38 2.35 3.08
CA MET A 112 -12.63 3.61 3.20
C MET A 112 -11.99 4.00 1.86
N TYR A 113 -11.41 3.05 1.15
CA TYR A 113 -10.86 3.28 -0.18
C TYR A 113 -11.94 3.72 -1.17
N ARG A 114 -13.07 3.01 -1.24
CA ARG A 114 -14.20 3.37 -2.11
C ARG A 114 -14.74 4.76 -1.79
N LYS A 115 -14.90 5.09 -0.50
CA LYS A 115 -15.31 6.42 -0.08
C LYS A 115 -14.36 7.49 -0.63
N ARG A 116 -13.04 7.27 -0.51
CA ARG A 116 -12.05 8.21 -1.01
C ARG A 116 -12.10 8.37 -2.54
N VAL A 117 -12.27 7.27 -3.28
CA VAL A 117 -12.42 7.30 -4.74
C VAL A 117 -13.66 8.10 -5.13
N ILE A 118 -14.81 7.84 -4.50
CA ILE A 118 -16.05 8.57 -4.76
C ILE A 118 -15.89 10.06 -4.43
N GLU A 119 -15.21 10.41 -3.34
CA GLU A 119 -14.91 11.80 -3.00
C GLU A 119 -14.06 12.47 -4.08
N MET A 120 -13.03 11.78 -4.59
CA MET A 120 -12.19 12.30 -5.68
C MET A 120 -12.98 12.49 -6.99
N GLU A 121 -13.81 11.53 -7.38
CA GLU A 121 -14.67 11.64 -8.57
C GLU A 121 -15.67 12.78 -8.42
N ARG A 122 -16.30 12.89 -7.24
CA ARG A 122 -17.20 14.00 -6.90
C ARG A 122 -16.49 15.34 -7.02
N ASP A 123 -15.28 15.45 -6.48
CA ASP A 123 -14.50 16.70 -6.52
C ASP A 123 -14.08 17.05 -7.96
N ALA A 124 -13.75 16.05 -8.78
CA ALA A 124 -13.47 16.24 -10.20
C ALA A 124 -14.71 16.72 -11.00
N LEU A 125 -15.87 16.11 -10.75
CA LEU A 125 -17.14 16.52 -11.37
C LEU A 125 -17.55 17.93 -10.93
N SER A 126 -17.38 18.23 -9.65
CA SER A 126 -17.62 19.53 -9.04
C SER A 126 -16.76 20.62 -9.68
N ALA A 127 -15.45 20.37 -9.85
CA ALA A 127 -14.56 21.28 -10.57
C ALA A 127 -14.96 21.47 -12.05
N SER A 128 -15.37 20.39 -12.73
CA SER A 128 -15.84 20.45 -14.13
C SER A 128 -17.11 21.27 -14.28
N LEU A 129 -18.07 21.11 -13.36
CA LEU A 129 -19.31 21.88 -13.34
C LEU A 129 -19.07 23.35 -13.04
N LEU A 130 -18.21 23.67 -12.07
CA LEU A 130 -17.80 25.05 -11.78
C LEU A 130 -17.18 25.71 -13.02
N LYS A 131 -16.28 25.00 -13.71
CA LYS A 131 -15.66 25.50 -14.94
C LYS A 131 -16.70 25.77 -16.03
N ALA A 132 -17.58 24.81 -16.31
CA ALA A 132 -18.65 24.98 -17.29
C ALA A 132 -19.60 26.14 -16.92
N TYR A 133 -19.80 26.37 -15.62
CA TYR A 133 -20.61 27.48 -15.12
C TYR A 133 -19.96 28.84 -15.36
N ILE A 134 -18.66 28.95 -15.08
CA ILE A 134 -17.87 30.17 -15.33
C ILE A 134 -17.75 30.46 -16.83
N ASP A 135 -17.44 29.44 -17.63
CA ASP A 135 -17.30 29.57 -19.09
C ASP A 135 -18.63 29.99 -19.77
N GLY A 136 -19.77 29.74 -19.12
CA GLY A 136 -21.11 30.11 -19.59
C GLY A 136 -21.70 31.37 -18.94
N SER A 137 -21.01 32.00 -17.98
CA SER A 137 -21.48 33.23 -17.34
C SER A 137 -20.87 34.46 -18.02
N ASP A 138 -21.71 35.36 -18.52
CA ASP A 138 -21.27 36.67 -19.00
C ASP A 138 -21.09 37.62 -17.80
N GLY A 139 -19.86 37.71 -17.29
CA GLY A 139 -19.46 38.67 -16.24
C GLY A 139 -18.99 38.03 -14.93
N PRO A 140 -18.68 38.85 -13.91
CA PRO A 140 -18.16 38.37 -12.63
C PRO A 140 -19.18 37.51 -11.89
N LEU A 141 -18.71 36.47 -11.19
CA LEU A 141 -19.57 35.63 -10.36
C LEU A 141 -20.18 36.45 -9.22
N THR A 142 -21.50 36.38 -9.12
CA THR A 142 -22.29 37.03 -8.08
C THR A 142 -22.25 36.26 -6.76
N ARG A 143 -22.60 36.95 -5.67
CA ARG A 143 -22.66 36.35 -4.34
C ARG A 143 -23.56 35.12 -4.24
N GLU A 144 -24.73 35.16 -4.86
CA GLU A 144 -25.67 34.04 -4.86
C GLU A 144 -25.08 32.81 -5.56
N GLN A 145 -24.31 33.02 -6.63
CA GLN A 145 -23.64 31.96 -7.37
C GLN A 145 -22.54 31.31 -6.52
N VAL A 146 -21.73 32.12 -5.84
CA VAL A 146 -20.68 31.60 -4.97
C VAL A 146 -21.23 30.96 -3.70
N ASP A 147 -22.34 31.44 -3.14
CA ASP A 147 -22.94 30.85 -1.94
C ASP A 147 -23.44 29.42 -2.16
N ASN A 148 -23.89 29.10 -3.38
CA ASN A 148 -24.29 27.76 -3.80
C ASN A 148 -23.12 26.78 -3.97
N LEU A 149 -21.88 27.26 -3.96
CA LEU A 149 -20.69 26.44 -4.06
C LEU A 149 -20.33 25.76 -2.73
N ARG A 150 -19.79 24.57 -2.83
CA ARG A 150 -19.23 23.79 -1.73
C ARG A 150 -17.88 24.35 -1.32
N TRP A 151 -17.45 23.96 -0.14
CA TRP A 151 -16.15 24.36 0.42
C TRP A 151 -14.98 24.18 -0.55
N PRO A 152 -14.80 23.03 -1.23
CA PRO A 152 -13.67 22.85 -2.16
C PRO A 152 -13.73 23.79 -3.38
N GLU A 153 -14.93 24.06 -3.89
CA GLU A 153 -15.17 24.97 -5.01
C GLU A 153 -14.89 26.42 -4.61
N LYS A 154 -15.32 26.83 -3.41
CA LYS A 154 -15.00 28.15 -2.83
C LYS A 154 -13.50 28.32 -2.63
N CYS A 155 -12.80 27.28 -2.14
CA CYS A 155 -11.35 27.29 -2.04
C CYS A 155 -10.65 27.32 -3.41
N ALA A 156 -11.21 26.66 -4.43
CA ALA A 156 -10.66 26.71 -5.79
C ALA A 156 -10.79 28.12 -6.38
N LEU A 157 -11.96 28.76 -6.24
CA LEU A 157 -12.18 30.15 -6.64
C LEU A 157 -11.24 31.13 -5.93
N LYS A 158 -11.09 31.00 -4.60
CA LYS A 158 -10.15 31.82 -3.83
C LYS A 158 -8.72 31.79 -4.39
N ASN A 159 -8.30 30.63 -4.90
CA ASN A 159 -6.93 30.39 -5.35
C ASN A 159 -6.76 30.56 -6.87
N ASP A 160 -7.82 30.87 -7.62
CA ASP A 160 -7.77 31.06 -9.07
C ASP A 160 -7.96 32.54 -9.43
N PRO A 161 -6.86 33.29 -9.70
CA PRO A 161 -6.93 34.71 -10.01
C PRO A 161 -7.51 35.00 -11.41
N THR A 162 -7.82 33.98 -12.21
CA THR A 162 -8.36 34.15 -13.56
C THR A 162 -9.89 34.29 -13.58
N VAL A 163 -10.56 33.99 -12.48
CA VAL A 163 -12.02 34.08 -12.35
C VAL A 163 -12.40 35.44 -11.77
N GLU A 164 -13.17 36.22 -12.52
CA GLU A 164 -13.71 37.49 -12.02
C GLU A 164 -14.89 37.21 -11.06
N VAL A 165 -14.85 37.83 -9.88
CA VAL A 165 -15.91 37.74 -8.86
C VAL A 165 -16.30 39.15 -8.41
N GLU A 166 -17.52 39.31 -7.91
CA GLU A 166 -17.95 40.60 -7.35
C GLU A 166 -17.06 41.03 -6.15
N PRO A 167 -16.85 42.35 -5.92
CA PRO A 167 -15.92 42.83 -4.88
C PRO A 167 -16.27 42.36 -3.46
N ASP A 168 -17.55 42.23 -3.12
CA ASP A 168 -17.98 41.73 -1.82
C ASP A 168 -17.81 40.21 -1.68
N VAL A 169 -17.86 39.50 -2.81
CA VAL A 169 -17.56 38.07 -2.91
C VAL A 169 -16.06 37.81 -2.73
N GLN A 170 -15.20 38.65 -3.30
CA GLN A 170 -13.74 38.55 -3.09
C GLN A 170 -13.39 38.66 -1.60
N VAL A 171 -13.98 39.65 -0.90
CA VAL A 171 -13.78 39.83 0.55
C VAL A 171 -14.24 38.60 1.35
N MET A 172 -15.33 37.96 0.93
CA MET A 172 -15.81 36.72 1.54
C MET A 172 -14.84 35.55 1.31
N LEU A 173 -14.33 35.39 0.08
CA LEU A 173 -13.39 34.33 -0.29
C LEU A 173 -12.04 34.48 0.44
N ASP A 174 -11.55 35.71 0.58
CA ASP A 174 -10.31 36.02 1.30
C ASP A 174 -10.39 35.67 2.79
N ALA A 175 -11.59 35.77 3.38
CA ALA A 175 -11.86 35.40 4.77
C ALA A 175 -11.93 33.88 5.02
N LEU A 176 -11.91 33.04 3.98
CA LEU A 176 -11.96 31.59 4.13
C LEU A 176 -10.63 31.03 4.66
N PRO A 177 -10.62 30.16 5.69
CA PRO A 177 -9.41 29.48 6.13
C PRO A 177 -8.72 28.69 5.01
N ASP A 178 -7.39 28.71 5.02
CA ASP A 178 -6.59 28.01 4.02
C ASP A 178 -6.74 26.49 4.13
N PRO A 179 -6.75 25.77 3.00
CA PRO A 179 -7.10 24.35 2.94
C PRO A 179 -6.12 23.41 3.67
N GLY A 180 -5.00 23.92 4.20
CA GLY A 180 -3.98 23.14 4.94
C GLY A 180 -4.00 23.30 6.47
N GLY A 181 -4.92 24.07 7.04
CA GLY A 181 -4.98 24.32 8.49
C GLY A 181 -5.95 23.39 9.23
N ARG A 182 -5.62 22.09 9.35
CA ARG A 182 -6.23 21.19 10.35
C ARG A 182 -5.20 20.21 10.88
#